data_AF-A0A1Q5UJT0-F1
#
_entry.id   AF-A0A1Q5UJT0-F1
#
_cell.length_a   1.000
_cell.length_b   1.000
_cell.length_c   1.000
_cell.angle_alpha   90.00
_cell.angle_beta   90.00
_cell.angle_gamma   90.00
#
_symmetry.space_group_name_H-M   'P 1'
#
loop_
_entity.id
_entity.type
_entity.pdbx_description
1 polymer ?
#
loop_
_entity_poly.entity_id
_entity_poly.type
_entity_poly.pdbx_seq_one_letter_code
_entity_poly.pdbx_strand_id
1 'polypeptide(L)'
;MRESESDLKEAMKAKSFLINDRIGACSLLDIAFGWPRGIQILLEAGADAHDYAIRFVEDTESKITYDSVKILLQAGCKFSFVDIEQCNQVPNGDSHEDLGFWLRETVAFVLIWIGESRKVCQEIIRFFTFDALSLTHVCCVDEWNRHFCCSRLQTRNRREVEEILDEEKLGVGNLEKLVAEVNEKFDELGFPIIVFLQGHWYSRIVEFLSERDPYDEEHHVELGKIGVKLEAEEWVLPDRVALLIRPNVEEIVDA
;
A
#
# COMPACT_ATOMS: atom_id res chain seq x y z
N MET A 1 2.86 27.43 11.06
CA MET A 1 1.57 27.93 10.54
C MET A 1 0.36 27.11 11.02
N ARG A 2 0.55 26.14 11.92
CA ARG A 2 -0.45 25.81 12.95
C ARG A 2 -0.38 27.00 13.93
N GLU A 3 -1.36 27.86 14.23
CA GLU A 3 -2.75 27.63 14.62
C GLU A 3 -3.50 28.98 14.63
N SER A 4 -4.01 29.47 13.49
CA SER A 4 -4.97 30.59 13.52
C SER A 4 -5.79 30.65 12.24
N GLU A 5 -7.06 30.21 12.33
CA GLU A 5 -8.05 30.34 11.25
C GLU A 5 -8.21 31.81 10.82
N SER A 6 -8.07 32.76 11.74
CA SER A 6 -8.15 34.19 11.42
C SER A 6 -6.99 34.65 10.55
N ASP A 7 -5.77 34.20 10.85
CA ASP A 7 -4.57 34.68 10.14
C ASP A 7 -4.54 34.14 8.71
N LEU A 8 -4.94 32.87 8.52
CA LEU A 8 -5.06 32.28 7.18
C LEU A 8 -6.10 33.05 6.35
N LYS A 9 -7.28 33.31 6.92
CA LYS A 9 -8.34 34.06 6.23
C LYS A 9 -7.94 35.51 5.95
N GLU A 10 -7.22 36.15 6.86
CA GLU A 10 -6.73 37.52 6.68
C GLU A 10 -5.69 37.60 5.57
N ALA A 11 -4.74 36.67 5.53
CA ALA A 11 -3.73 36.60 4.47
C ALA A 11 -4.37 36.35 3.09
N MET A 12 -5.38 35.47 3.01
CA MET A 12 -6.15 35.25 1.78
C MET A 12 -6.90 36.51 1.32
N LYS A 13 -7.50 37.27 2.25
CA LYS A 13 -8.17 38.54 1.94
C LYS A 13 -7.19 39.61 1.47
N ALA A 14 -5.99 39.63 2.03
CA ALA A 14 -4.91 40.52 1.62
C ALA A 14 -4.34 40.17 0.23
N LYS A 15 -4.74 39.03 -0.38
CA LYS A 15 -4.20 38.49 -1.63
C LYS A 15 -2.68 38.41 -1.63
N SER A 16 -2.09 38.10 -0.47
CA SER A 16 -0.62 38.03 -0.32
C SER A 16 -0.01 36.79 -0.98
N PHE A 17 -0.84 35.83 -1.40
CA PHE A 17 -0.47 34.63 -2.16
C PHE A 17 -1.66 34.12 -2.99
N LEU A 18 -1.42 33.31 -4.02
CA LEU A 18 -2.45 32.57 -4.73
C LEU A 18 -2.74 31.24 -4.04
N ILE A 19 -4.00 30.79 -4.05
CA ILE A 19 -4.45 29.63 -3.27
C ILE A 19 -3.76 28.31 -3.64
N ASN A 20 -3.22 28.22 -4.86
CA ASN A 20 -2.48 27.07 -5.37
C ASN A 20 -0.97 27.35 -5.46
N ASP A 21 -0.47 28.44 -4.86
CA ASP A 21 0.96 28.70 -4.78
C ASP A 21 1.66 27.64 -3.94
N ARG A 22 2.93 27.40 -4.27
CA ARG A 22 3.79 26.47 -3.55
C ARG A 22 4.83 27.23 -2.74
N ILE A 23 5.01 26.82 -1.50
CA ILE A 23 6.10 27.28 -0.64
C ILE A 23 7.20 26.20 -0.71
N GLY A 24 8.20 26.46 -1.56
CA GLY A 24 9.19 25.45 -1.91
C GLY A 24 8.54 24.29 -2.70
N ALA A 25 8.68 23.06 -2.21
CA ALA A 25 8.10 21.86 -2.85
C ALA A 25 6.66 21.55 -2.38
N CYS A 26 6.17 22.24 -1.33
CA CYS A 26 4.90 21.97 -0.67
C CYS A 26 3.81 22.95 -1.13
N SER A 27 2.62 22.42 -1.41
CA SER A 27 1.40 23.20 -1.59
C SER A 27 0.86 23.70 -0.24
N LEU A 28 -0.07 24.64 -0.25
CA LEU A 28 -0.77 25.04 0.97
C LEU A 28 -1.59 23.90 1.58
N LEU A 29 -2.10 22.97 0.75
CA LEU A 29 -2.76 21.76 1.23
C LEU A 29 -1.79 20.84 1.99
N ASP A 30 -0.54 20.72 1.53
CA ASP A 30 0.51 19.96 2.24
C ASP A 30 0.79 20.55 3.63
N ILE A 31 0.86 21.87 3.70
CA ILE A 31 1.14 22.58 4.96
C ILE A 31 -0.04 22.52 5.92
N ALA A 32 -1.27 22.46 5.39
CA ALA A 32 -2.50 22.32 6.16
C ALA A 32 -2.82 20.86 6.52
N PHE A 33 -2.03 19.89 6.05
CA PHE A 33 -2.25 18.49 6.40
C PHE A 33 -2.06 18.26 7.90
N GLY A 34 -2.97 17.50 8.52
CA GLY A 34 -3.10 17.44 9.99
C GLY A 34 -3.83 18.65 10.59
N TRP A 35 -4.51 19.47 9.78
CA TRP A 35 -5.44 20.51 10.22
C TRP A 35 -6.71 20.50 9.34
N PRO A 36 -7.70 19.64 9.63
CA PRO A 36 -8.90 19.43 8.81
C PRO A 36 -9.63 20.73 8.47
N ARG A 37 -9.74 21.62 9.46
CA ARG A 37 -10.40 22.91 9.29
C ARG A 37 -9.63 23.83 8.33
N GLY A 38 -8.31 23.82 8.36
CA GLY A 38 -7.46 24.56 7.43
C GLY A 38 -7.63 24.08 6.00
N ILE A 39 -7.61 22.76 5.79
CA ILE A 39 -7.88 22.15 4.47
C ILE A 39 -9.23 22.60 3.95
N GLN A 40 -10.28 22.53 4.77
CA GLN A 40 -11.62 22.95 4.38
C GLN A 40 -11.66 24.43 3.94
N ILE A 41 -10.99 25.33 4.67
CA ILE A 41 -10.89 26.75 4.32
C ILE A 41 -10.18 26.93 2.97
N LEU A 42 -9.10 26.19 2.72
CA LEU A 42 -8.36 26.27 1.46
C LEU A 42 -9.21 25.78 0.28
N LEU A 43 -9.92 24.67 0.45
CA LEU A 43 -10.82 24.12 -0.57
C LEU A 43 -12.01 25.06 -0.86
N GLU A 44 -12.62 25.64 0.19
CA GLU A 44 -13.69 26.64 0.04
C GLU A 44 -13.23 27.88 -0.73
N ALA A 45 -11.92 28.17 -0.71
CA ALA A 45 -11.31 29.26 -1.46
C ALA A 45 -10.79 28.87 -2.85
N GLY A 46 -11.03 27.63 -3.30
CA GLY A 46 -10.68 27.16 -4.63
C GLY A 46 -9.30 26.52 -4.75
N ALA A 47 -8.74 26.01 -3.65
CA ALA A 47 -7.59 25.12 -3.73
C ALA A 47 -7.94 23.88 -4.56
N ASP A 48 -7.05 23.46 -5.45
CA ASP A 48 -7.27 22.27 -6.28
C ASP A 48 -6.75 21.01 -5.57
N ALA A 49 -7.69 20.14 -5.20
CA ALA A 49 -7.38 18.84 -4.61
C ALA A 49 -7.00 17.77 -5.66
N HIS A 50 -7.31 17.94 -6.95
CA HIS A 50 -7.14 16.87 -7.95
C HIS A 50 -5.68 16.61 -8.32
N ASP A 51 -4.83 17.63 -8.20
CA ASP A 51 -3.38 17.55 -8.36
C ASP A 51 -2.65 17.32 -7.02
N TYR A 52 -3.41 17.14 -5.94
CA TYR A 52 -2.88 16.84 -4.63
C TYR A 52 -2.54 15.34 -4.52
N ALA A 53 -1.37 15.04 -3.98
CA ALA A 53 -0.97 13.69 -3.59
C ALA A 53 -0.78 13.69 -2.07
N ILE A 54 -1.29 12.67 -1.39
CA ILE A 54 -1.20 12.58 0.06
C ILE A 54 0.18 12.03 0.40
N ARG A 55 1.16 12.93 0.55
CA ARG A 55 2.58 12.58 0.69
C ARG A 55 3.02 12.26 2.12
N PHE A 56 2.26 12.70 3.12
CA PHE A 56 2.69 12.67 4.51
C PHE A 56 1.53 12.35 5.43
N VAL A 57 1.24 11.06 5.61
CA VAL A 57 0.57 10.61 6.84
C VAL A 57 1.70 10.46 7.86
N GLU A 58 2.09 11.55 8.53
CA GLU A 58 2.93 11.39 9.74
C GLU A 58 2.19 10.46 10.69
N ASP A 59 2.93 9.50 11.27
CA ASP A 59 2.49 8.43 12.17
C ASP A 59 1.99 8.99 13.53
N THR A 60 1.04 9.90 13.42
CA THR A 60 0.35 10.51 14.52
C THR A 60 -1.04 9.90 14.47
N GLU A 61 -1.30 8.98 15.41
CA GLU A 61 -2.57 8.32 15.74
C GLU A 61 -3.72 9.30 16.08
N SER A 62 -3.79 10.42 15.37
CA SER A 62 -4.69 11.49 15.66
C SER A 62 -5.84 11.41 14.66
N LYS A 63 -7.06 11.33 15.18
CA LYS A 63 -8.32 11.59 14.47
C LYS A 63 -8.24 12.77 13.48
N ILE A 64 -7.37 13.73 13.76
CA ILE A 64 -7.10 14.92 12.97
C ILE A 64 -6.47 14.58 11.61
N THR A 65 -5.57 13.60 11.55
CA THR A 65 -4.97 13.10 10.30
C THR A 65 -6.03 12.42 9.43
N TYR A 66 -6.85 11.56 10.03
CA TYR A 66 -7.98 10.91 9.35
C TYR A 66 -8.99 11.90 8.79
N ASP A 67 -9.39 12.88 9.59
CA ASP A 67 -10.35 13.91 9.15
C ASP A 67 -9.77 14.74 7.99
N SER A 68 -8.45 14.95 7.95
CA SER A 68 -7.75 15.66 6.88
C SER A 68 -7.80 14.88 5.55
N VAL A 69 -7.45 13.59 5.59
CA VAL A 69 -7.52 12.68 4.43
C VAL A 69 -8.95 12.62 3.90
N LYS A 70 -9.93 12.42 4.78
CA LYS A 70 -11.34 12.34 4.41
C LYS A 70 -11.81 13.57 3.64
N ILE A 71 -11.47 14.77 4.11
CA ILE A 71 -11.86 16.04 3.46
C ILE A 71 -11.23 16.14 2.07
N LEU A 72 -9.94 15.81 1.92
CA LEU A 72 -9.25 15.85 0.63
C LEU A 72 -9.87 14.88 -0.39
N LEU A 73 -10.18 13.66 0.03
CA LEU A 73 -10.84 12.67 -0.83
C LEU A 73 -12.24 13.12 -1.25
N GLN A 74 -13.02 13.70 -0.33
CA GLN A 74 -14.32 14.28 -0.66
C GLN A 74 -14.22 15.45 -1.65
N ALA A 75 -13.07 16.13 -1.69
CA ALA A 75 -12.81 17.21 -2.63
C ALA A 75 -12.31 16.73 -4.01
N GLY A 76 -12.23 15.42 -4.26
CA GLY A 76 -11.78 14.86 -5.53
C GLY A 76 -10.28 14.61 -5.60
N CYS A 77 -9.57 14.63 -4.47
CA CYS A 77 -8.19 14.17 -4.41
C CYS A 77 -8.08 12.74 -4.93
N LYS A 78 -7.11 12.52 -5.82
CA LYS A 78 -6.83 11.17 -6.29
C LYS A 78 -6.10 10.42 -5.18
N PHE A 79 -6.68 9.31 -4.76
CA PHE A 79 -6.00 8.33 -3.93
C PHE A 79 -5.51 7.23 -4.83
N SER A 80 -4.19 7.09 -4.93
CA SER A 80 -3.56 6.02 -5.68
C SER A 80 -2.97 5.00 -4.72
N PHE A 81 -2.77 3.79 -5.22
CA PHE A 81 -2.10 2.75 -4.45
C PHE A 81 -0.68 3.17 -4.02
N VAL A 82 -0.03 4.06 -4.77
CA VAL A 82 1.29 4.64 -4.42
C VAL A 82 1.22 5.42 -3.10
N ASP A 83 0.09 6.07 -2.81
CA ASP A 83 -0.11 6.78 -1.53
C ASP A 83 -0.25 5.79 -0.36
N ILE A 84 -0.78 4.58 -0.62
CA ILE A 84 -0.81 3.46 0.35
C ILE A 84 0.60 2.89 0.56
N GLU A 85 1.38 2.73 -0.52
CA GLU A 85 2.76 2.21 -0.43
C GLU A 85 3.69 3.12 0.37
N GLN A 86 3.49 4.44 0.31
CA GLN A 86 4.28 5.40 1.07
C GLN A 86 4.03 5.34 2.58
N CYS A 87 2.87 4.83 3.01
CA CYS A 87 2.59 4.57 4.42
C CYS A 87 3.48 3.45 5.01
N ASN A 88 4.14 2.65 4.16
CA ASN A 88 5.06 1.59 4.60
C ASN A 88 6.51 2.09 4.79
N GLN A 89 6.82 3.36 4.51
CA GLN A 89 8.18 3.88 4.60
C GLN A 89 8.44 4.46 6.00
N VAL A 90 8.96 3.62 6.90
CA VAL A 90 9.28 3.98 8.29
C VAL A 90 10.31 5.12 8.34
N PRO A 91 10.02 6.24 9.01
CA PRO A 91 11.05 7.16 9.47
C PRO A 91 11.67 6.58 10.75
N ASN A 92 12.71 5.75 10.60
CA ASN A 92 13.62 5.26 11.66
C ASN A 92 13.09 5.39 13.11
N GLY A 93 12.22 4.49 13.58
CA GLY A 93 11.86 4.50 15.01
C GLY A 93 10.65 3.68 15.45
N ASP A 94 9.66 3.48 14.58
CA ASP A 94 8.37 2.90 15.00
C ASP A 94 8.30 1.37 14.89
N SER A 95 7.44 0.77 15.71
CA SER A 95 7.33 -0.68 15.86
C SER A 95 6.53 -1.31 14.69
N HIS A 96 6.89 -2.52 14.26
CA HIS A 96 6.21 -3.22 13.17
C HIS A 96 4.72 -3.55 13.44
N GLU A 97 4.27 -3.46 14.69
CA GLU A 97 2.88 -3.78 15.09
C GLU A 97 1.89 -2.70 14.63
N ASP A 98 2.31 -1.43 14.65
CA ASP A 98 1.46 -0.27 14.30
C ASP A 98 1.18 -0.23 12.79
N LEU A 99 2.15 -0.60 11.97
CA LEU A 99 2.05 -0.57 10.50
C LEU A 99 0.96 -1.51 9.95
N GLY A 100 0.78 -2.68 10.60
CA GLY A 100 -0.25 -3.64 10.22
C GLY A 100 -1.66 -3.15 10.51
N PHE A 101 -1.82 -2.43 11.62
CA PHE A 101 -3.08 -1.78 11.97
C PHE A 101 -3.46 -0.73 10.93
N TRP A 102 -2.52 0.12 10.52
CA TRP A 102 -2.76 1.17 9.51
C TRP A 102 -3.11 0.63 8.13
N LEU A 103 -2.44 -0.43 7.68
CA LEU A 103 -2.78 -1.08 6.41
C LEU A 103 -4.21 -1.62 6.45
N ARG A 104 -4.61 -2.28 7.55
CA ARG A 104 -5.99 -2.77 7.74
C ARG A 104 -7.01 -1.65 7.74
N GLU A 105 -6.78 -0.60 8.53
CA GLU A 105 -7.70 0.54 8.63
C GLU A 105 -7.78 1.33 7.31
N THR A 106 -6.68 1.46 6.58
CA THR A 106 -6.66 2.13 5.28
C THR A 106 -7.43 1.33 4.24
N VAL A 107 -7.21 0.01 4.15
CA VAL A 107 -7.97 -0.86 3.24
C VAL A 107 -9.45 -0.85 3.62
N ALA A 108 -9.79 -0.99 4.90
CA ALA A 108 -11.16 -0.92 5.41
C ALA A 108 -11.83 0.44 5.09
N PHE A 109 -11.10 1.55 5.24
CA PHE A 109 -11.60 2.88 4.91
C PHE A 109 -11.85 3.05 3.41
N VAL A 110 -10.92 2.60 2.56
CA VAL A 110 -11.09 2.61 1.10
C VAL A 110 -12.33 1.80 0.69
N LEU A 111 -12.56 0.66 1.34
CA LEU A 111 -13.73 -0.19 1.11
C LEU A 111 -15.05 0.46 1.57
N ILE A 112 -15.06 1.09 2.76
CA ILE A 112 -16.21 1.85 3.25
C ILE A 112 -16.54 3.02 2.31
N TRP A 113 -15.51 3.65 1.73
CA TRP A 113 -15.66 4.86 0.91
C TRP A 113 -16.03 4.58 -0.55
N ILE A 114 -15.39 3.61 -1.20
CA ILE A 114 -15.74 3.18 -2.56
C ILE A 114 -17.05 2.37 -2.57
N GLY A 115 -17.47 1.90 -1.39
CA GLY A 115 -18.47 0.86 -1.23
C GLY A 115 -17.84 -0.50 -1.53
N GLU A 116 -18.21 -1.52 -0.77
CA GLU A 116 -17.84 -2.90 -1.05
C GLU A 116 -18.52 -3.36 -2.35
N SER A 117 -17.97 -2.93 -3.48
CA SER A 117 -18.33 -3.47 -4.78
C SER A 117 -17.51 -4.74 -4.99
N ARG A 118 -18.18 -5.77 -5.51
CA ARG A 118 -17.53 -7.05 -5.85
C ARG A 118 -16.23 -6.86 -6.63
N LYS A 119 -16.21 -5.91 -7.57
CA LYS A 119 -15.02 -5.58 -8.37
C LYS A 119 -13.85 -5.09 -7.51
N VAL A 120 -14.09 -4.21 -6.55
CA VAL A 120 -13.04 -3.67 -5.67
C VAL A 120 -12.45 -4.79 -4.80
N CYS A 121 -13.30 -5.66 -4.24
CA CYS A 121 -12.83 -6.80 -3.47
C CYS A 121 -11.98 -7.77 -4.31
N GLN A 122 -12.38 -8.02 -5.55
CA GLN A 122 -11.63 -8.86 -6.49
C GLN A 122 -10.26 -8.26 -6.84
N GLU A 123 -10.16 -6.94 -7.04
CA GLU A 123 -8.88 -6.26 -7.27
C GLU A 123 -7.98 -6.31 -6.03
N ILE A 124 -8.55 -6.20 -4.83
CA ILE A 124 -7.80 -6.34 -3.58
C ILE A 124 -7.24 -7.76 -3.43
N ILE A 125 -8.06 -8.79 -3.67
CA ILE A 125 -7.60 -10.20 -3.67
C ILE A 125 -6.47 -10.39 -4.67
N ARG A 126 -6.62 -9.84 -5.88
CA ARG A 126 -5.60 -9.92 -6.92
C ARG A 126 -4.30 -9.25 -6.50
N PHE A 127 -4.38 -8.05 -5.92
CA PHE A 127 -3.22 -7.31 -5.42
C PHE A 127 -2.46 -8.10 -4.35
N PHE A 128 -3.14 -8.54 -3.29
CA PHE A 128 -2.48 -9.28 -2.20
C PHE A 128 -1.93 -10.61 -2.68
N THR A 129 -2.61 -11.30 -3.61
CA THR A 129 -2.09 -12.55 -4.20
C THR A 129 -0.87 -12.30 -5.08
N PHE A 130 -0.86 -11.21 -5.85
CA PHE A 130 0.30 -10.79 -6.64
C PHE A 130 1.51 -10.52 -5.74
N ASP A 131 1.30 -9.74 -4.68
CA ASP A 131 2.34 -9.41 -3.71
C ASP A 131 2.86 -10.69 -3.03
N ALA A 132 1.97 -11.57 -2.54
CA ALA A 132 2.34 -12.83 -1.87
C ALA A 132 3.15 -13.80 -2.75
N LEU A 133 2.98 -13.74 -4.07
CA LEU A 133 3.77 -14.54 -5.01
C LEU A 133 5.11 -13.87 -5.38
N SER A 134 5.40 -12.71 -4.81
CA SER A 134 6.60 -11.90 -5.06
C SER A 134 6.83 -11.62 -6.54
N LEU A 135 5.75 -11.36 -7.28
CA LEU A 135 5.83 -11.06 -8.71
C LEU A 135 6.29 -9.62 -8.95
N THR A 136 6.95 -9.41 -10.09
CA THR A 136 7.53 -8.10 -10.42
C THR A 136 6.54 -7.26 -11.22
N HIS A 137 6.29 -6.02 -10.77
CA HIS A 137 5.51 -5.06 -11.55
C HIS A 137 6.22 -4.69 -12.86
N VAL A 138 5.54 -4.90 -13.99
CA VAL A 138 6.04 -4.52 -15.32
C VAL A 138 5.90 -3.03 -15.61
N CYS A 139 5.04 -2.31 -14.89
CA CYS A 139 4.75 -0.91 -15.17
C CYS A 139 5.84 0.04 -14.67
N CYS A 140 6.52 -0.28 -13.58
CA CYS A 140 7.47 0.63 -12.97
C CYS A 140 8.63 -0.06 -12.24
N VAL A 141 9.71 0.70 -12.08
CA VAL A 141 10.80 0.43 -11.14
C VAL A 141 10.69 1.45 -10.01
N ASP A 142 10.80 0.98 -8.78
CA ASP A 142 11.01 1.84 -7.61
C ASP A 142 12.44 2.36 -7.62
N GLU A 143 12.63 3.58 -8.12
CA GLU A 143 13.86 4.31 -7.80
C GLU A 143 13.69 5.06 -6.49
N TRP A 144 14.37 4.55 -5.46
CA TRP A 144 14.41 5.20 -4.15
C TRP A 144 15.23 6.49 -4.23
N ASN A 145 14.53 7.63 -4.30
CA ASN A 145 15.19 8.93 -4.29
C ASN A 145 15.42 9.38 -2.84
N ARG A 146 16.65 9.18 -2.35
CA ARG A 146 17.08 9.55 -0.98
C ARG A 146 16.81 11.01 -0.59
N HIS A 147 16.52 11.90 -1.55
CA HIS A 147 16.28 13.33 -1.27
C HIS A 147 14.81 13.67 -1.01
N PHE A 148 13.85 12.78 -1.31
CA PHE A 148 12.43 13.12 -1.25
C PHE A 148 11.56 12.17 -0.41
N CYS A 149 12.13 11.13 0.24
CA CYS A 149 11.36 10.11 1.00
C CYS A 149 10.14 9.58 0.24
N CYS A 150 10.27 9.45 -1.08
CA CYS A 150 9.16 9.14 -1.96
C CYS A 150 9.72 8.36 -3.16
N SER A 151 9.15 7.19 -3.43
CA SER A 151 9.55 6.36 -4.56
C SER A 151 9.20 7.07 -5.86
N ARG A 152 10.18 7.28 -6.74
CA ARG A 152 9.89 7.80 -8.08
C ARG A 152 9.69 6.60 -9.00
N LEU A 153 8.43 6.34 -9.36
CA LEU A 153 8.11 5.29 -10.32
C LEU A 153 8.62 5.68 -11.71
N GLN A 154 9.66 5.00 -12.18
CA GLN A 154 10.09 5.11 -13.56
C GLN A 154 9.48 4.00 -14.39
N THR A 155 8.99 4.33 -15.60
CA THR A 155 8.49 3.31 -16.53
C THR A 155 9.62 2.39 -16.96
N ARG A 156 9.40 1.07 -16.87
CA ARG A 156 10.36 0.08 -17.38
C ARG A 156 10.51 0.19 -18.89
N ASN A 157 11.71 -0.12 -19.37
CA ASN A 157 11.92 -0.19 -20.81
C ASN A 157 11.30 -1.49 -21.37
N ARG A 158 10.97 -1.50 -22.66
CA ARG A 158 10.25 -2.62 -23.29
C ARG A 158 11.00 -3.96 -23.19
N ARG A 159 12.32 -3.96 -23.30
CA ARG A 159 13.13 -5.18 -23.25
C ARG A 159 13.08 -5.81 -21.87
N GLU A 160 13.24 -5.00 -20.84
CA GLU A 160 13.14 -5.43 -19.44
C GLU A 160 11.74 -5.99 -19.13
N VAL A 161 10.68 -5.36 -19.65
CA VAL A 161 9.32 -5.90 -19.54
C VAL A 161 9.20 -7.27 -20.22
N GLU A 162 9.77 -7.44 -21.41
CA GLU A 162 9.78 -8.73 -22.12
C GLU A 162 10.55 -9.81 -21.35
N GLU A 163 11.68 -9.45 -20.73
CA GLU A 163 12.49 -10.36 -19.89
C GLU A 163 11.70 -10.82 -18.65
N ILE A 164 11.10 -9.90 -17.89
CA ILE A 164 10.26 -10.23 -16.72
C ILE A 164 9.10 -11.15 -17.08
N LEU A 165 8.40 -10.85 -18.18
CA LEU A 165 7.24 -11.63 -18.60
C LEU A 165 7.61 -13.06 -19.01
N ASP A 166 8.82 -13.28 -19.52
CA ASP A 166 9.31 -14.61 -19.87
C ASP A 166 9.75 -15.38 -18.61
N GLU A 167 10.54 -14.73 -17.75
CA GLU A 167 11.04 -15.30 -16.48
C GLU A 167 9.89 -15.68 -15.52
N GLU A 168 8.92 -14.78 -15.35
CA GLU A 168 7.81 -14.96 -14.40
C GLU A 168 6.57 -15.61 -15.03
N LYS A 169 6.65 -16.11 -16.27
CA LYS A 169 5.50 -16.68 -17.01
C LYS A 169 4.72 -17.72 -16.21
N LEU A 170 5.42 -18.61 -15.51
CA LEU A 170 4.79 -19.62 -14.64
C LEU A 170 4.16 -18.98 -13.40
N GLY A 171 4.81 -17.97 -12.81
CA GLY A 171 4.29 -17.19 -11.69
C GLY A 171 2.99 -16.46 -12.04
N VAL A 172 2.93 -15.81 -13.20
CA VAL A 172 1.72 -15.17 -13.72
C VAL A 172 0.60 -16.19 -13.94
N GLY A 173 0.92 -17.37 -14.50
CA GLY A 173 -0.06 -18.46 -14.63
C GLY A 173 -0.62 -18.92 -13.27
N ASN A 174 0.24 -19.02 -12.25
CA ASN A 174 -0.17 -19.38 -10.90
C ASN A 174 -1.04 -18.29 -10.25
N LEU A 175 -0.69 -17.01 -10.46
CA LEU A 175 -1.50 -15.87 -10.03
C LEU A 175 -2.93 -15.97 -10.56
N GLU A 176 -3.11 -16.12 -11.88
CA GLU A 176 -4.45 -16.16 -12.46
C GLU A 176 -5.28 -17.33 -11.92
N LYS A 177 -4.64 -18.49 -11.73
CA LYS A 177 -5.30 -19.67 -11.16
C LYS A 177 -5.75 -19.43 -9.72
N LEU A 178 -4.84 -18.95 -8.86
CA LEU A 178 -5.14 -18.67 -7.45
C LEU A 178 -6.18 -17.58 -7.30
N VAL A 179 -6.07 -16.49 -8.04
CA VAL A 179 -7.03 -15.39 -7.99
C VAL A 179 -8.42 -15.85 -8.42
N ALA A 180 -8.53 -16.70 -9.45
CA ALA A 180 -9.82 -17.28 -9.84
C ALA A 180 -10.40 -18.17 -8.73
N GLU A 181 -9.60 -19.08 -8.17
CA GLU A 181 -9.98 -20.01 -7.10
C GLU A 181 -10.43 -19.26 -5.84
N VAL A 182 -9.63 -18.31 -5.38
CA VAL A 182 -9.91 -17.51 -4.18
C VAL A 182 -11.14 -16.64 -4.39
N ASN A 183 -11.32 -16.01 -5.55
CA ASN A 183 -12.50 -15.20 -5.82
C ASN A 183 -13.79 -16.02 -5.85
N GLU A 184 -13.74 -17.24 -6.41
CA GLU A 184 -14.88 -18.17 -6.35
C GLU A 184 -15.24 -18.47 -4.89
N LYS A 185 -14.26 -18.73 -4.03
CA LYS A 185 -14.52 -18.95 -2.61
C LYS A 185 -15.02 -17.70 -1.88
N PHE A 186 -14.49 -16.53 -2.23
CA PHE A 186 -14.95 -15.26 -1.67
C PHE A 186 -16.43 -15.03 -1.95
N ASP A 187 -16.85 -15.24 -3.21
CA ASP A 187 -18.23 -15.15 -3.63
C ASP A 187 -19.13 -16.19 -2.94
N GLU A 188 -18.63 -17.41 -2.70
CA GLU A 188 -19.34 -18.48 -1.99
C GLU A 188 -19.58 -18.15 -0.51
N LEU A 189 -18.56 -17.64 0.19
CA LEU A 189 -18.61 -17.39 1.63
C LEU A 189 -19.30 -16.07 1.98
N GLY A 190 -19.19 -15.06 1.10
CA GLY A 190 -19.85 -13.76 1.30
C GLY A 190 -19.37 -13.00 2.55
N PHE A 191 -18.18 -13.30 3.05
CA PHE A 191 -17.60 -12.60 4.19
C PHE A 191 -17.15 -11.19 3.82
N PRO A 192 -17.09 -10.25 4.78
CA PRO A 192 -16.38 -8.99 4.59
C PRO A 192 -14.93 -9.27 4.15
N ILE A 193 -14.43 -8.50 3.19
CA ILE A 193 -13.16 -8.79 2.51
C ILE A 193 -11.97 -8.88 3.47
N ILE A 194 -11.91 -8.05 4.52
CA ILE A 194 -10.85 -8.14 5.54
C ILE A 194 -10.89 -9.48 6.29
N VAL A 195 -12.09 -9.92 6.70
CA VAL A 195 -12.28 -11.21 7.39
C VAL A 195 -11.90 -12.36 6.47
N PHE A 196 -12.26 -12.27 5.18
CA PHE A 196 -11.89 -13.27 4.20
C PHE A 196 -10.37 -13.34 3.96
N LEU A 197 -9.71 -12.17 3.85
CA LEU A 197 -8.26 -12.08 3.65
C LEU A 197 -7.50 -12.70 4.83
N GLN A 198 -7.88 -12.35 6.06
CA GLN A 198 -7.23 -12.85 7.27
C GLN A 198 -7.45 -14.35 7.52
N GLY A 199 -8.57 -14.90 7.04
CA GLY A 199 -8.90 -16.31 7.20
C GLY A 199 -8.57 -17.13 5.95
N HIS A 200 -9.56 -17.28 5.08
CA HIS A 200 -9.50 -18.25 3.99
C HIS A 200 -8.39 -17.96 2.98
N TRP A 201 -8.23 -16.69 2.57
CA TRP A 201 -7.17 -16.32 1.64
C TRP A 201 -5.80 -16.64 2.21
N TYR A 202 -5.51 -16.20 3.44
CA TYR A 202 -4.22 -16.45 4.09
C TYR A 202 -3.88 -17.93 4.14
N SER A 203 -4.80 -18.76 4.67
CA SER A 203 -4.58 -20.21 4.75
C SER A 203 -4.29 -20.82 3.38
N ARG A 204 -5.03 -20.38 2.35
CA ARG A 204 -4.86 -20.91 1.00
C ARG A 204 -3.54 -20.50 0.35
N ILE A 205 -3.11 -19.27 0.54
CA ILE A 205 -1.82 -18.77 0.02
C ILE A 205 -0.67 -19.46 0.73
N VAL A 206 -0.73 -19.63 2.06
CA VAL A 206 0.31 -20.36 2.82
C VAL A 206 0.41 -21.81 2.36
N GLU A 207 -0.73 -22.49 2.14
CA GLU A 207 -0.76 -23.85 1.58
C GLU A 207 -0.10 -23.91 0.20
N PHE A 208 -0.49 -23.01 -0.72
CA PHE A 208 0.09 -22.95 -2.06
C PHE A 208 1.60 -22.72 -2.04
N LEU A 209 2.05 -21.79 -1.19
CA LEU A 209 3.47 -21.48 -1.05
C LEU A 209 4.21 -22.68 -0.47
N SER A 210 3.68 -23.34 0.56
CA SER A 210 4.31 -24.53 1.17
C SER A 210 4.49 -25.72 0.20
N GLU A 211 3.68 -25.79 -0.86
CA GLU A 211 3.82 -26.81 -1.92
C GLU A 211 4.87 -26.46 -2.99
N ARG A 212 5.29 -25.20 -3.08
CA ARG A 212 6.31 -24.77 -4.04
C ARG A 212 7.70 -25.15 -3.53
N ASP A 213 8.37 -26.00 -4.30
CA ASP A 213 9.79 -26.37 -4.14
C ASP A 213 10.15 -26.99 -2.78
N PRO A 214 9.75 -28.24 -2.52
CA PRO A 214 10.22 -28.95 -1.34
C PRO A 214 11.74 -29.04 -1.39
N TYR A 215 12.39 -28.54 -0.34
CA TYR A 215 13.84 -28.58 -0.17
C TYR A 215 14.42 -29.95 -0.57
N ASP A 216 15.16 -29.98 -1.68
CA ASP A 216 15.85 -31.16 -2.18
C ASP A 216 17.32 -31.13 -1.71
N GLU A 217 17.63 -31.90 -0.67
CA GLU A 217 19.00 -32.05 -0.16
C GLU A 217 19.97 -32.50 -1.25
N GLU A 218 19.53 -33.35 -2.18
CA GLU A 218 20.41 -33.90 -3.22
C GLU A 218 20.83 -32.81 -4.21
N HIS A 219 19.89 -31.93 -4.57
CA HIS A 219 20.13 -30.75 -5.40
C HIS A 219 21.03 -29.70 -4.70
N HIS A 220 20.80 -29.43 -3.42
CA HIS A 220 21.64 -28.53 -2.61
C HIS A 220 23.09 -29.04 -2.50
N VAL A 221 23.27 -30.35 -2.29
CA VAL A 221 24.59 -30.98 -2.22
C VAL A 221 25.31 -30.94 -3.57
N GLU A 222 24.61 -31.11 -4.69
CA GLU A 222 25.21 -30.96 -6.03
C GLU A 222 25.64 -29.53 -6.34
N LEU A 223 24.80 -28.53 -6.06
CA LEU A 223 25.15 -27.13 -6.29
C LEU A 223 26.31 -26.66 -5.39
N GLY A 224 26.36 -27.16 -4.15
CA GLY A 224 27.49 -26.95 -3.25
C GLY A 224 28.82 -27.46 -3.80
N LYS A 225 28.82 -28.57 -4.57
CA LYS A 225 30.04 -29.11 -5.22
C LYS A 225 30.55 -28.22 -6.35
N ILE A 226 29.71 -27.39 -6.94
CA ILE A 226 30.05 -26.45 -8.01
C ILE A 226 30.44 -25.07 -7.42
N GLY A 227 30.43 -24.95 -6.08
CA GLY A 227 30.77 -23.72 -5.36
C GLY A 227 29.59 -22.73 -5.23
N VAL A 228 28.38 -23.16 -5.57
CA VAL A 228 27.16 -22.37 -5.38
C VAL A 228 26.60 -22.69 -4.00
N LYS A 229 26.58 -21.70 -3.11
CA LYS A 229 25.98 -21.82 -1.78
C LYS A 229 24.55 -21.28 -1.87
N LEU A 230 23.58 -22.18 -1.93
CA LEU A 230 22.19 -21.80 -1.75
C LEU A 230 21.93 -21.59 -0.26
N GLU A 231 21.45 -20.42 0.11
CA GLU A 231 20.87 -20.19 1.44
C GLU A 231 19.44 -20.72 1.41
N ALA A 232 19.01 -21.39 2.47
CA ALA A 232 17.61 -21.75 2.60
C ALA A 232 16.83 -20.44 2.70
N GLU A 233 16.01 -20.12 1.70
CA GLU A 233 15.02 -19.07 1.84
C GLU A 233 14.03 -19.54 2.91
N GLU A 234 14.16 -19.01 4.13
CA GLU A 234 13.07 -19.08 5.08
C GLU A 234 11.85 -18.45 4.41
N TRP A 235 10.72 -19.13 4.48
CA TRP A 235 9.46 -18.69 3.89
C TRP A 235 8.99 -17.40 4.56
N VAL A 236 9.43 -16.26 4.05
CA VAL A 236 8.99 -14.95 4.53
C VAL A 236 7.90 -14.45 3.60
N LEU A 237 6.66 -14.40 4.09
CA LEU A 237 5.62 -13.66 3.41
C LEU A 237 6.08 -12.21 3.25
N PRO A 238 5.90 -11.59 2.08
CA PRO A 238 6.22 -10.18 1.89
C PRO A 238 5.62 -9.32 2.99
N ASP A 239 6.34 -8.27 3.38
CA ASP A 239 6.00 -7.45 4.55
C ASP A 239 4.55 -6.97 4.49
N ARG A 240 4.01 -6.58 3.34
CA ARG A 240 2.63 -6.06 3.23
C ARG A 240 1.58 -7.12 3.53
N VAL A 241 1.81 -8.36 3.11
CA VAL A 241 0.96 -9.51 3.41
C VAL A 241 1.06 -9.85 4.90
N ALA A 242 2.29 -9.90 5.43
CA ALA A 242 2.53 -10.14 6.84
C ALA A 242 1.84 -9.07 7.70
N LEU A 243 1.97 -7.79 7.37
CA LEU A 243 1.37 -6.66 8.09
C LEU A 243 -0.17 -6.74 8.15
N LEU A 244 -0.83 -7.22 7.09
CA LEU A 244 -2.28 -7.37 7.09
C LEU A 244 -2.76 -8.46 8.08
N ILE A 245 -1.95 -9.50 8.32
CA ILE A 245 -2.38 -10.77 8.94
C ILE A 245 -1.71 -11.05 10.30
N ARG A 246 -0.58 -10.39 10.59
CA ARG A 246 0.26 -10.60 11.79
C ARG A 246 -0.48 -10.69 13.13
N PRO A 247 -1.54 -9.89 13.43
CA PRO A 247 -2.21 -9.99 14.72
C PRO A 247 -2.81 -11.38 15.02
N ASN A 248 -3.16 -12.13 13.98
CA ASN A 248 -3.75 -13.47 14.15
C ASN A 248 -2.70 -14.59 14.17
N VAL A 249 -1.47 -14.33 13.71
CA VAL A 249 -0.40 -15.34 13.68
C VAL A 249 0.19 -15.51 15.08
N GLU A 250 0.36 -14.41 15.82
CA GLU A 250 0.89 -14.47 17.20
C GLU A 250 -0.08 -15.17 18.17
N GLU A 251 -1.40 -15.09 17.96
CA GLU A 251 -2.39 -15.85 18.76
C GLU A 251 -2.40 -17.37 18.49
N ILE A 252 -1.89 -17.83 17.33
CA ILE A 252 -1.88 -19.26 16.96
C ILE A 252 -0.58 -19.95 17.40
N VAL A 253 0.51 -19.21 17.58
CA VAL A 253 1.81 -19.78 18.00
C VAL A 253 1.89 -19.98 19.52
N ASP A 254 1.01 -19.32 20.29
CA ASP A 254 0.95 -19.40 21.76
C ASP A 254 -0.20 -20.28 22.32
N ALA A 255 -0.89 -21.07 21.47
CA ALA A 255 -2.02 -21.95 21.84
C ALA A 255 -1.71 -23.45 21.66
#